data_AF-A0A4U3K3D8-F1
#
_entry.id   AF-A0A4U3K3D8-F1
#
_cell.length_a   1.000
_cell.length_b   1.000
_cell.length_c   1.000
_cell.angle_alpha   90.00
_cell.angle_beta   90.00
_cell.angle_gamma   90.00
#
_symmetry.space_group_name_H-M   'P 1'
#
loop_
_entity.id
_entity.type
_entity.pdbx_description
1 polymer ?
#
loop_
_entity_poly.entity_id
_entity_poly.type
_entity_poly.pdbx_seq_one_letter_code
_entity_poly.pdbx_strand_id
1 'polypeptide(L)'
;MTYNKVGGANVRNNVPDSILKHADLGDFNTNNRLINGGHGQSNMDYLKENDIDFNIVKEYPNGVRTGNIPSHKNKMKRTGNGQSWFPKEWNDSKIRDAGNHINNLPQNKKLPDGQWAFGDYDGVRVGIIKKDGKVTTIIPDNSRQP
;
A
#
# COMPACT_ATOMS: atom_id res chain seq x y z
N MET A 1 28.26 31.03 -12.40
CA MET A 1 27.04 30.80 -11.63
C MET A 1 27.00 29.33 -11.24
N THR A 2 27.44 29.03 -10.02
CA THR A 2 27.51 27.67 -9.47
C THR A 2 26.16 27.32 -8.86
N TYR A 3 25.50 26.29 -9.41
CA TYR A 3 24.31 25.71 -8.79
C TYR A 3 24.72 24.93 -7.54
N ASN A 4 24.42 25.49 -6.37
CA ASN A 4 24.56 24.79 -5.10
C ASN A 4 23.52 23.66 -5.04
N LYS A 5 24.00 22.42 -5.18
CA LYS A 5 23.24 21.21 -4.87
C LYS A 5 23.04 21.19 -3.35
N VAL A 6 21.89 21.66 -2.90
CA VAL A 6 21.52 21.60 -1.47
C VAL A 6 21.49 20.13 -1.07
N GLY A 7 22.35 19.77 -0.12
CA GLY A 7 22.47 18.42 0.41
C GLY A 7 21.13 17.94 0.94
N GLY A 8 20.51 17.01 0.22
CA GLY A 8 19.36 16.28 0.73
C GLY A 8 19.83 15.47 1.93
N ALA A 9 19.27 15.76 3.10
CA ALA A 9 19.40 14.90 4.26
C ALA A 9 19.18 13.44 3.81
N ASN A 10 20.08 12.54 4.21
CA ASN A 10 19.95 11.10 3.96
C ASN A 10 18.61 10.63 4.53
N VAL A 11 17.56 10.67 3.72
CA VAL A 11 16.29 10.01 4.02
C VAL A 11 16.64 8.53 4.02
N ARG A 12 16.76 7.95 5.22
CA ARG A 12 17.05 6.52 5.38
C ARG A 12 15.97 5.75 4.62
N ASN A 13 16.35 5.26 3.46
CA ASN A 13 15.49 4.52 2.55
C ASN A 13 15.34 3.11 3.14
N ASN A 14 14.26 2.90 3.90
CA ASN A 14 14.16 1.79 4.86
C ASN A 14 13.03 0.80 4.57
N VAL A 15 12.33 0.91 3.45
CA VAL A 15 11.32 -0.07 3.01
C VAL A 15 12.01 -1.11 2.10
N PRO A 16 12.18 -2.36 2.56
CA PRO A 16 12.78 -3.43 1.75
C PRO A 16 11.87 -3.85 0.60
N ASP A 17 12.46 -4.45 -0.45
CA ASP A 17 11.72 -4.98 -1.59
C ASP A 17 10.68 -6.05 -1.18
N SER A 18 10.93 -6.80 -0.10
CA SER A 18 9.96 -7.76 0.44
C SER A 18 8.67 -7.08 0.92
N ILE A 19 8.76 -5.86 1.46
CA ILE A 19 7.59 -5.09 1.88
C ILE A 19 6.83 -4.52 0.68
N LEU A 20 7.53 -4.23 -0.42
CA LEU A 20 6.88 -3.83 -1.67
C LEU A 20 6.20 -5.00 -2.35
N LYS A 21 6.85 -6.16 -2.42
CA LYS A 21 6.19 -7.38 -2.91
C LYS A 21 4.93 -7.68 -2.10
N HIS A 22 4.98 -7.54 -0.78
CA HIS A 22 3.80 -7.64 0.08
C HIS A 22 2.74 -6.58 -0.25
N ALA A 23 3.14 -5.32 -0.43
CA ALA A 23 2.22 -4.22 -0.70
C ALA A 23 1.60 -4.28 -2.11
N ASP A 24 2.39 -4.50 -3.17
CA ASP A 24 1.93 -4.51 -4.56
C ASP A 24 1.26 -5.83 -4.93
N LEU A 25 2.00 -6.95 -4.88
CA LEU A 25 1.52 -8.28 -5.26
C LEU A 25 0.70 -8.97 -4.16
N GLY A 26 1.19 -8.95 -2.92
CA GLY A 26 0.62 -9.68 -1.80
C GLY A 26 1.24 -11.05 -1.53
N ASP A 27 0.88 -11.61 -0.37
CA ASP A 27 1.33 -12.92 0.09
C ASP A 27 0.27 -13.97 -0.20
N PHE A 28 0.57 -14.94 -1.06
CA PHE A 28 -0.32 -16.05 -1.39
C PHE A 28 0.13 -17.35 -0.72
N ASN A 29 -0.82 -18.24 -0.39
CA ASN A 29 -0.49 -19.61 -0.03
C ASN A 29 -0.36 -20.51 -1.28
N THR A 30 -0.07 -21.80 -1.06
CA THR A 30 0.08 -22.81 -2.13
C THR A 30 -1.17 -23.02 -2.98
N ASN A 31 -2.34 -22.58 -2.53
CA ASN A 31 -3.62 -22.73 -3.24
C ASN A 31 -4.05 -21.41 -3.89
N ASN A 32 -3.10 -20.51 -4.19
CA ASN A 32 -3.37 -19.19 -4.78
C ASN A 32 -4.33 -18.31 -3.97
N ARG A 33 -4.44 -18.54 -2.66
CA ARG A 33 -5.28 -17.73 -1.79
C ARG A 33 -4.50 -16.54 -1.22
N LEU A 34 -4.99 -15.33 -1.43
CA LEU A 34 -4.39 -14.13 -0.84
C LEU A 34 -4.53 -14.16 0.70
N ILE A 35 -3.39 -14.07 1.38
CA ILE A 35 -3.23 -14.14 2.84
C ILE A 35 -3.14 -12.74 3.41
N ASN A 36 -2.23 -11.92 2.88
CA ASN A 36 -2.00 -10.53 3.30
C ASN A 36 -1.58 -9.65 2.11
N GLY A 37 -1.65 -8.34 2.28
CA GLY A 37 -1.16 -7.38 1.29
C GLY A 37 -2.02 -7.33 0.01
N GLY A 38 -1.37 -7.15 -1.13
CA GLY A 38 -1.99 -7.19 -2.45
C GLY A 38 -2.81 -5.94 -2.78
N HIS A 39 -2.18 -4.79 -2.61
CA HIS A 39 -2.77 -3.45 -2.73
C HIS A 39 -2.30 -2.68 -3.95
N GLY A 40 -1.49 -3.25 -4.84
CA GLY A 40 -1.07 -2.60 -6.07
C GLY A 40 -1.64 -3.27 -7.32
N GLN A 41 -1.18 -2.81 -8.49
CA GLN A 41 -1.67 -3.30 -9.76
C GLN A 41 -1.23 -4.75 -10.02
N SER A 42 -0.05 -5.15 -9.55
CA SER A 42 0.45 -6.51 -9.74
C SER A 42 -0.44 -7.56 -9.07
N ASN A 43 -1.07 -7.23 -7.93
CA ASN A 43 -2.07 -8.11 -7.32
C ASN A 43 -3.25 -8.33 -8.24
N MET A 44 -3.82 -7.26 -8.80
CA MET A 44 -4.99 -7.35 -9.67
C MET A 44 -4.68 -8.13 -10.95
N ASP A 45 -3.48 -7.97 -11.50
CA ASP A 45 -3.04 -8.70 -12.68
C ASP A 45 -2.83 -10.18 -12.37
N TYR A 46 -2.21 -10.51 -11.23
CA TYR A 46 -2.07 -11.89 -10.75
C TYR A 46 -3.43 -12.56 -10.55
N LEU A 47 -4.39 -11.87 -9.92
CA LEU A 47 -5.74 -12.39 -9.69
C LEU A 47 -6.44 -12.71 -11.02
N LYS A 48 -6.32 -11.85 -12.04
CA LYS A 48 -6.87 -12.10 -13.37
C LYS A 48 -6.19 -13.27 -14.08
N GLU A 49 -4.87 -13.31 -14.06
CA GLU A 49 -4.08 -14.37 -14.72
C GLU A 49 -4.38 -15.76 -14.14
N ASN A 50 -4.72 -15.83 -12.85
CA ASN A 50 -4.99 -17.07 -12.13
C ASN A 50 -6.49 -17.36 -11.94
N ASP A 51 -7.38 -16.65 -12.63
CA ASP A 51 -8.84 -16.81 -12.54
C ASP A 51 -9.37 -16.73 -11.10
N ILE A 52 -8.84 -15.78 -10.32
CA ILE A 52 -9.25 -15.52 -8.95
C ILE A 52 -10.15 -14.29 -8.93
N ASP A 53 -11.40 -14.49 -8.55
CA ASP A 53 -12.39 -13.42 -8.48
C ASP A 53 -11.95 -12.27 -7.56
N PHE A 54 -12.15 -11.05 -8.04
CA PHE A 54 -12.13 -9.83 -7.24
C PHE A 54 -13.15 -8.85 -7.80
N ASN A 55 -13.62 -7.97 -6.95
CA ASN A 55 -14.62 -6.96 -7.29
C ASN A 55 -14.08 -5.58 -6.99
N ILE A 56 -14.22 -4.64 -7.93
CA ILE A 56 -14.09 -3.21 -7.67
C ILE A 56 -15.51 -2.70 -7.37
N VAL A 57 -15.71 -2.20 -6.16
CA VAL A 57 -17.00 -1.65 -5.71
C VAL A 57 -17.06 -0.14 -5.87
N LYS A 58 -15.92 0.54 -5.68
CA LYS A 58 -15.80 1.99 -5.82
C LYS A 58 -14.43 2.35 -6.35
N GLU A 59 -14.38 3.39 -7.18
CA GLU A 59 -13.17 4.07 -7.60
C GLU A 59 -13.26 5.54 -7.20
N TYR A 60 -12.23 6.05 -6.53
CA TYR A 60 -12.13 7.45 -6.15
C TYR A 60 -11.59 8.28 -7.32
N PRO A 61 -11.87 9.60 -7.38
CA PRO A 61 -11.36 10.46 -8.45
C PRO A 61 -9.83 10.46 -8.60
N ASN A 62 -9.09 10.13 -7.54
CA ASN A 62 -7.63 10.01 -7.53
C ASN A 62 -7.12 8.62 -7.98
N GLY A 63 -7.98 7.74 -8.49
CA GLY A 63 -7.64 6.43 -9.02
C GLY A 63 -7.53 5.30 -7.99
N VAL A 64 -7.68 5.58 -6.69
CA VAL A 64 -7.76 4.51 -5.68
C VAL A 64 -9.03 3.69 -5.89
N ARG A 65 -8.87 2.37 -5.88
CA ARG A 65 -9.97 1.41 -6.09
C ARG A 65 -10.24 0.68 -4.78
N THR A 66 -11.49 0.53 -4.39
CA THR A 66 -11.88 -0.27 -3.22
C THR A 66 -12.89 -1.32 -3.60
N GLY A 67 -12.83 -2.45 -2.91
CA GLY A 67 -13.67 -3.59 -3.20
C GLY A 67 -13.28 -4.79 -2.35
N ASN A 68 -13.29 -5.98 -2.95
CA ASN A 68 -13.09 -7.21 -2.20
C ASN A 68 -12.53 -8.35 -3.06
N ILE A 69 -12.00 -9.36 -2.38
CA ILE A 69 -11.56 -10.63 -2.97
C ILE A 69 -12.31 -11.74 -2.22
N PRO A 70 -13.36 -12.37 -2.80
CA PRO A 70 -14.19 -13.36 -2.10
C PRO A 70 -13.41 -14.52 -1.49
N SER A 71 -12.30 -14.91 -2.11
CA SER A 71 -11.42 -16.00 -1.64
C SER A 71 -10.43 -15.57 -0.54
N HIS A 72 -10.32 -14.29 -0.19
CA HIS A 72 -9.30 -13.77 0.74
C HIS A 72 -9.28 -14.52 2.09
N LYS A 73 -8.11 -14.72 2.71
CA LYS A 73 -8.00 -15.34 4.05
C LYS A 73 -8.83 -14.58 5.09
N ASN A 74 -8.53 -13.30 5.28
CA ASN A 74 -9.30 -12.38 6.12
C ASN A 74 -10.76 -12.24 5.64
N LYS A 75 -11.71 -12.56 6.51
CA LYS A 75 -13.16 -12.50 6.23
C LYS A 75 -13.63 -11.08 5.90
N MET A 76 -13.06 -10.05 6.53
CA MET A 76 -13.45 -8.65 6.31
C MET A 76 -13.13 -8.17 4.89
N LYS A 77 -12.20 -8.83 4.19
CA LYS A 77 -11.77 -8.49 2.84
C LYS A 77 -12.56 -9.24 1.74
N ARG A 78 -13.51 -10.09 2.11
CA ARG A 78 -14.28 -10.92 1.17
C ARG A 78 -15.51 -10.24 0.59
N THR A 79 -15.96 -9.13 1.17
CA THR A 79 -17.15 -8.39 0.73
C THR A 79 -16.96 -6.89 0.91
N GLY A 80 -17.82 -6.08 0.28
CA GLY A 80 -17.81 -4.62 0.41
C GLY A 80 -16.50 -4.00 -0.08
N ASN A 81 -15.97 -3.05 0.71
CA ASN A 81 -14.76 -2.25 0.43
C ASN A 81 -13.55 -2.67 1.29
N GLY A 82 -13.51 -3.92 1.76
CA GLY A 82 -12.46 -4.38 2.68
C GLY A 82 -11.05 -4.44 2.08
N GLN A 83 -10.94 -4.58 0.76
CA GLN A 83 -9.69 -4.49 0.01
C GLN A 83 -9.62 -3.15 -0.72
N SER A 84 -8.41 -2.61 -0.86
CA SER A 84 -8.13 -1.43 -1.66
C SER A 84 -6.91 -1.66 -2.53
N TRP A 85 -6.88 -1.00 -3.67
CA TRP A 85 -5.76 -0.99 -4.59
C TRP A 85 -5.36 0.45 -4.91
N PHE A 86 -4.06 0.69 -5.02
CA PHE A 86 -3.49 1.96 -5.44
C PHE A 86 -3.96 2.30 -6.85
N PRO A 87 -3.79 3.56 -7.31
CA PRO A 87 -4.01 3.89 -8.71
C PRO A 87 -3.23 2.96 -9.64
N LYS A 88 -3.81 2.64 -10.81
CA LYS A 88 -3.28 1.62 -11.73
C LYS A 88 -1.84 1.92 -12.18
N GLU A 89 -1.50 3.20 -12.27
CA GLU A 89 -0.20 3.71 -12.70
C GLU A 89 0.88 3.73 -11.61
N TRP A 90 0.52 3.44 -10.35
CA TRP A 90 1.49 3.36 -9.26
C TRP A 90 2.26 2.04 -9.32
N ASN A 91 3.57 2.14 -9.57
CA ASN A 91 4.51 1.03 -9.49
C ASN A 91 5.17 0.92 -8.11
N ASP A 92 5.98 -0.12 -7.91
CA ASP A 92 6.72 -0.37 -6.68
C ASP A 92 7.52 0.83 -6.17
N SER A 93 8.17 1.59 -7.06
CA SER A 93 8.94 2.77 -6.66
C SER A 93 8.03 3.83 -6.04
N LYS A 94 6.87 4.08 -6.64
CA LYS A 94 5.93 5.09 -6.15
C LYS A 94 5.29 4.67 -4.82
N ILE A 95 4.96 3.38 -4.67
CA ILE A 95 4.48 2.81 -3.40
C ILE A 95 5.57 2.93 -2.31
N ARG A 96 6.83 2.68 -2.65
CA ARG A 96 7.98 2.85 -1.75
C ARG A 96 8.12 4.29 -1.29
N ASP A 97 8.08 5.23 -2.23
CA ASP A 97 8.23 6.65 -1.95
C ASP A 97 7.08 7.16 -1.07
N ALA A 98 5.85 6.72 -1.34
CA ALA A 98 4.71 7.00 -0.48
C ALA A 98 4.92 6.45 0.94
N GLY A 99 5.27 5.17 1.09
CA GLY A 99 5.52 4.57 2.40
C GLY A 99 6.62 5.28 3.19
N ASN A 100 7.72 5.65 2.52
CA ASN A 100 8.79 6.44 3.10
C ASN A 100 8.33 7.84 3.51
N HIS A 101 7.54 8.51 2.66
CA HIS A 101 6.99 9.83 2.96
C HIS A 101 6.15 9.77 4.23
N ILE A 102 5.16 8.87 4.29
CA ILE A 102 4.28 8.71 5.46
C ILE A 102 5.07 8.38 6.72
N ASN A 103 6.07 7.51 6.62
CA ASN A 103 6.91 7.12 7.75
C ASN A 103 7.70 8.30 8.34
N ASN A 104 8.14 9.24 7.50
CA ASN A 104 8.97 10.37 7.88
C ASN A 104 8.19 11.61 8.32
N LEU A 105 6.86 11.61 8.18
CA LEU A 105 6.01 12.69 8.69
C LEU A 105 6.20 12.88 10.20
N PRO A 106 6.36 14.13 10.71
CA PRO A 106 6.64 14.39 12.12
C PRO A 106 5.68 13.71 13.09
N GLN A 107 4.38 13.72 12.77
CA GLN A 107 3.34 13.07 13.56
C GLN A 107 3.44 11.53 13.58
N ASN A 108 4.02 10.93 12.54
CA ASN A 108 4.12 9.48 12.40
C ASN A 108 5.43 8.91 12.95
N LYS A 109 6.43 9.76 13.27
CA LYS A 109 7.72 9.33 13.83
C LYS A 109 7.61 8.68 15.21
N LYS A 110 6.62 9.09 16.01
CA LYS A 110 6.44 8.64 17.40
C LYS A 110 5.28 7.66 17.58
N LEU A 111 4.64 7.22 16.49
CA LEU A 111 3.53 6.28 16.59
C LEU A 111 4.04 4.90 17.03
N PRO A 112 3.36 4.25 18.00
CA PRO A 112 3.70 2.88 18.40
C PRO A 112 3.57 1.89 17.25
N ASP A 113 4.34 0.81 17.31
CA ASP A 113 4.20 -0.31 16.40
C ASP A 113 2.79 -0.91 16.44
N GLY A 114 2.35 -1.49 15.32
CA GLY A 114 1.02 -2.07 15.17
C GLY A 114 -0.11 -1.05 14.98
N GLN A 115 0.15 0.25 15.12
CA GLN A 115 -0.84 1.30 14.87
C GLN A 115 -0.77 1.81 13.43
N TRP A 116 -1.93 2.17 12.89
CA TRP A 116 -2.01 2.83 11.59
C TRP A 116 -1.47 4.26 11.68
N ALA A 117 -0.53 4.55 10.79
CA ALA A 117 -0.09 5.91 10.50
C ALA A 117 -0.57 6.29 9.10
N PHE A 118 -1.17 7.47 8.96
CA PHE A 118 -1.69 7.93 7.68
C PHE A 118 -1.08 9.27 7.27
N GLY A 119 -1.11 9.54 5.98
CA GLY A 119 -0.89 10.86 5.41
C GLY A 119 -1.15 10.81 3.91
N ASP A 120 -1.02 11.96 3.26
CA ASP A 120 -1.32 12.09 1.84
C ASP A 120 -0.02 12.14 1.04
N TYR A 121 0.04 11.41 -0.06
CA TYR A 121 1.16 11.40 -1.00
C TYR A 121 0.61 11.39 -2.42
N ASP A 122 0.95 12.42 -3.19
CA ASP A 122 0.53 12.59 -4.58
C ASP A 122 -0.99 12.40 -4.80
N GLY A 123 -1.78 13.06 -3.94
CA GLY A 123 -3.25 13.03 -4.00
C GLY A 123 -3.89 11.76 -3.42
N VAL A 124 -3.12 10.77 -2.98
CA VAL A 124 -3.62 9.53 -2.36
C VAL A 124 -3.37 9.54 -0.87
N ARG A 125 -4.39 9.21 -0.07
CA ARG A 125 -4.24 8.94 1.34
C ARG A 125 -3.69 7.53 1.55
N VAL A 126 -2.50 7.45 2.12
CA VAL A 126 -1.73 6.22 2.31
C VAL A 126 -1.60 5.90 3.79
N GLY A 127 -1.84 4.64 4.13
CA GLY A 127 -1.64 4.08 5.47
C GLY A 127 -0.41 3.18 5.54
N ILE A 128 0.31 3.25 6.65
CA ILE A 128 1.39 2.31 6.98
C ILE A 128 1.20 1.69 8.36
N ILE A 129 1.74 0.49 8.57
CA ILE A 129 1.97 -0.11 9.89
C ILE A 129 3.46 -0.33 10.08
N LYS A 130 3.93 -0.14 11.32
CA LYS A 130 5.31 -0.42 11.74
C LYS A 130 5.40 -1.62 12.67
N LYS A 131 6.55 -2.29 12.64
CA LYS A 131 6.99 -3.28 13.61
C LYS A 131 8.49 -3.11 13.84
N ASP A 132 8.91 -3.05 15.09
CA ASP A 132 10.27 -2.75 15.52
C ASP A 132 10.79 -1.44 14.88
N GLY A 133 9.91 -0.44 14.77
CA GLY A 133 10.19 0.85 14.15
C GLY A 133 10.35 0.82 12.62
N LYS A 134 10.12 -0.32 11.96
CA LYS A 134 10.24 -0.51 10.50
C LYS A 134 8.88 -0.66 9.86
N VAL A 135 8.69 -0.08 8.68
CA VAL A 135 7.45 -0.24 7.90
C VAL A 135 7.30 -1.69 7.45
N THR A 136 6.15 -2.29 7.72
CA THR A 136 5.82 -3.67 7.31
C THR A 136 4.63 -3.76 6.37
N THR A 137 3.82 -2.70 6.27
CA THR A 137 2.60 -2.68 5.46
C THR A 137 2.40 -1.28 4.93
N ILE A 138 1.98 -1.17 3.67
CA ILE A 138 1.67 0.08 2.97
C ILE A 138 0.38 -0.16 2.19
N ILE A 139 -0.65 0.66 2.39
CA ILE A 139 -1.96 0.53 1.74
C ILE A 139 -2.51 1.89 1.31
N PRO A 140 -3.37 1.96 0.28
CA PRO A 140 -4.27 3.09 0.12
C PRO A 140 -5.41 2.95 1.15
N ASP A 141 -5.73 4.05 1.83
CA ASP A 141 -6.82 4.09 2.81
C ASP A 141 -8.15 3.74 2.13
N ASN A 142 -8.77 2.64 2.56
CA ASN A 142 -10.02 2.15 2.01
C ASN A 142 -11.26 2.82 2.62
N SER A 143 -11.10 3.55 3.72
CA SER A 143 -12.20 4.24 4.42
C SER A 143 -12.52 5.59 3.81
N ARG A 144 -11.50 6.29 3.28
CA ARG A 144 -11.63 7.60 2.63
C ARG A 144 -10.42 7.92 1.77
N GLN A 145 -10.61 8.81 0.81
CA GLN A 145 -9.57 9.49 0.06
C GLN A 145 -9.81 11.01 0.11
N PRO A 146 -8.79 11.85 -0.17
CA PRO A 146 -8.92 13.30 -0.22
C PRO A 146 -9.95 13.78 -1.26
#